data_AF-A0A673FZR1-F1
#
_entry.id   AF-A0A673FZR1-F1
#
_cell.length_a   1.000
_cell.length_b   1.000
_cell.length_c   1.000
_cell.angle_alpha   90.00
_cell.angle_beta   90.00
_cell.angle_gamma   90.00
#
_symmetry.space_group_name_H-M   'P 1'
#
loop_
_entity.id
_entity.type
_entity.pdbx_description
1 polymer ?
#
loop_
_entity_poly.entity_id
_entity_poly.type
_entity_poly.pdbx_seq_one_letter_code
_entity_poly.pdbx_strand_id
1 'polypeptide(L)'
;MTPLFPFKGDKRGRRVFYRGSQGSQDKEERRGRETKMEMKYEDGIKWKFLEHKGPYFPPEYQPFPDDVKFYYNGKPVKLSLPAEEVSLFFAQMLDHEYTTKEVFRNNFFRDWRKEMTLEERQLIMDLNKCDFGELHAMHKKKVEARKNLSKEEKLVGVLHNI
;
A
#
# COMPACT_ATOMS: atom_id res chain seq x y z
N MET A 1 -7.66 -72.88 -20.85
CA MET A 1 -6.65 -73.05 -21.91
C MET A 1 -6.81 -71.94 -22.94
N THR A 2 -5.98 -70.91 -22.86
CA THR A 2 -5.46 -70.18 -24.04
C THR A 2 -4.34 -71.04 -24.65
N PRO A 3 -3.96 -70.96 -25.95
CA PRO A 3 -3.43 -69.76 -26.62
C PRO A 3 -3.85 -69.67 -28.12
N LEU A 4 -3.41 -68.80 -29.04
CA LEU A 4 -2.16 -68.07 -29.22
C LEU A 4 -2.37 -66.98 -30.30
N PHE A 5 -1.79 -65.80 -30.09
CA PHE A 5 -1.59 -64.74 -31.10
C PHE A 5 -0.63 -65.19 -32.24
N PRO A 6 -0.57 -64.44 -33.35
CA PRO A 6 0.65 -63.65 -33.62
C PRO A 6 0.25 -62.19 -33.92
N PHE A 7 0.71 -61.14 -33.25
CA PHE A 7 2.07 -60.60 -33.04
C PHE A 7 2.85 -60.25 -34.32
N LYS A 8 2.86 -58.95 -34.65
CA LYS A 8 3.96 -58.08 -35.16
C LYS A 8 3.44 -56.63 -34.98
N GLY A 9 3.90 -55.79 -34.04
CA GLY A 9 5.24 -55.21 -33.82
C GLY A 9 5.43 -54.00 -34.76
N ASP A 10 5.73 -52.75 -34.38
CA ASP A 10 6.22 -52.17 -33.13
C ASP A 10 6.07 -50.61 -33.09
N LYS A 11 5.60 -50.09 -31.94
CA LYS A 11 6.00 -48.88 -31.17
C LYS A 11 6.24 -47.50 -31.82
N ARG A 12 5.20 -46.63 -31.76
CA ARG A 12 5.04 -45.50 -30.80
C ARG A 12 4.02 -44.49 -31.33
N GLY A 13 2.76 -44.66 -30.92
CA GLY A 13 1.68 -43.74 -31.24
C GLY A 13 1.75 -42.47 -30.41
N ARG A 14 2.10 -41.35 -31.04
CA ARG A 14 1.80 -40.00 -30.54
C ARG A 14 0.50 -39.55 -31.20
N ARG A 15 -0.63 -39.69 -30.50
CA ARG A 15 -1.89 -39.08 -30.93
C ARG A 15 -1.76 -37.57 -30.71
N VAL A 16 -1.45 -36.82 -31.76
CA VAL A 16 -1.45 -35.35 -31.69
C VAL A 16 -2.91 -34.92 -31.60
N PHE A 17 -3.36 -34.64 -30.38
CA PHE A 17 -4.63 -33.96 -30.17
C PHE A 17 -4.43 -32.48 -30.51
N TYR A 18 -4.80 -32.08 -31.73
CA TYR A 18 -5.07 -30.66 -32.01
C TYR A 18 -6.36 -30.29 -31.27
N ARG A 19 -6.23 -29.84 -30.02
CA ARG A 19 -7.33 -29.26 -29.26
C ARG A 19 -7.60 -27.89 -29.87
N GLY A 20 -8.57 -27.83 -30.78
CA GLY A 20 -9.06 -26.59 -31.38
C GLY A 20 -9.39 -25.57 -30.28
N SER A 21 -8.68 -24.45 -30.30
CA SER A 21 -8.87 -23.29 -29.44
C SER A 21 -10.10 -22.46 -29.88
N GLN A 22 -11.25 -23.10 -30.09
CA GLN A 22 -12.47 -22.42 -30.56
C GLN A 22 -13.40 -21.96 -29.42
N GLY A 23 -13.21 -22.45 -28.19
CA GLY A 23 -14.08 -22.08 -27.05
C GLY A 23 -13.77 -20.74 -26.37
N SER A 24 -12.60 -20.16 -26.64
CA SER A 24 -12.13 -18.91 -26.02
C SER A 24 -12.54 -17.69 -26.85
N GLN A 25 -12.40 -17.78 -28.17
CA GLN A 25 -12.73 -16.71 -29.11
C GLN A 25 -14.23 -16.43 -29.16
N ASP A 26 -15.08 -17.45 -29.14
CA ASP A 26 -16.54 -17.27 -29.17
C ASP A 26 -17.10 -16.54 -27.93
N LYS A 27 -16.48 -16.74 -26.77
CA LYS A 27 -16.87 -16.04 -25.53
C LYS A 27 -16.41 -14.60 -25.53
N GLU A 28 -15.21 -14.33 -26.03
CA GLU A 28 -14.65 -12.99 -26.13
C GLU A 28 -15.34 -12.16 -27.23
N GLU A 29 -15.72 -12.81 -28.33
CA GLU A 29 -16.46 -12.21 -29.44
C GLU A 29 -17.94 -11.98 -29.11
N ARG A 30 -18.58 -12.87 -28.33
CA ARG A 30 -19.92 -12.61 -27.75
C ARG A 30 -19.89 -11.46 -26.74
N ARG A 31 -18.89 -11.43 -25.86
CA ARG A 31 -18.70 -10.36 -24.87
C ARG A 31 -18.37 -9.01 -25.54
N GLY A 32 -17.65 -9.04 -26.65
CA GLY A 32 -17.39 -7.87 -27.51
C GLY A 32 -18.57 -7.44 -28.38
N ARG A 33 -19.52 -8.33 -28.67
CA ARG A 33 -20.80 -7.99 -29.31
C ARG A 33 -21.81 -7.38 -28.33
N GLU A 34 -21.85 -7.88 -27.11
CA GLU A 34 -22.74 -7.37 -26.05
C GLU A 34 -22.43 -5.91 -25.67
N THR A 35 -21.16 -5.50 -25.66
CA THR A 35 -20.75 -4.11 -25.41
C THR A 35 -21.03 -3.15 -26.57
N LYS A 36 -21.16 -3.66 -27.81
CA LYS A 36 -21.34 -2.83 -29.01
C LYS A 36 -22.80 -2.44 -29.28
N MET A 37 -23.74 -3.02 -28.51
CA MET A 37 -25.18 -2.79 -28.60
C MET A 37 -25.70 -1.87 -27.49
N GLU A 38 -24.83 -1.06 -26.87
CA GLU A 38 -25.26 -0.04 -25.92
C GLU A 38 -25.79 1.18 -26.70
N MET A 39 -27.07 1.53 -26.43
CA MET A 39 -27.75 2.67 -27.02
C MET A 39 -26.85 3.91 -26.94
N LYS A 40 -26.70 4.65 -28.06
CA LYS A 40 -26.02 5.95 -28.06
C LYS A 40 -26.69 6.83 -27.00
N TYR A 41 -25.97 7.10 -25.92
CA TYR A 41 -26.36 8.09 -24.94
C TYR A 41 -26.24 9.47 -25.58
N GLU A 42 -27.14 10.39 -25.24
CA GLU A 42 -26.99 11.79 -25.65
C GLU A 42 -25.64 12.33 -25.17
N ASP A 43 -25.02 13.19 -25.99
CA ASP A 43 -23.72 13.76 -25.68
C ASP A 43 -23.73 14.43 -24.30
N GLY A 44 -22.86 13.96 -23.41
CA GLY A 44 -22.73 14.46 -22.04
C GLY A 44 -23.19 13.52 -20.93
N ILE A 45 -23.95 12.46 -21.22
CA ILE A 45 -24.40 11.50 -20.20
C ILE A 45 -23.35 10.38 -20.04
N LYS A 46 -22.70 10.32 -18.87
CA LYS A 46 -21.64 9.33 -18.57
C LYS A 46 -22.15 8.04 -17.89
N TRP A 47 -23.29 8.09 -17.21
CA TRP A 47 -23.88 6.94 -16.51
C TRP A 47 -25.38 7.18 -16.28
N LYS A 48 -26.18 6.11 -16.35
CA LYS A 48 -27.62 6.11 -15.98
C LYS A 48 -27.84 5.66 -14.54
N PHE A 49 -26.94 4.82 -14.02
CA PHE A 49 -26.98 4.28 -12.66
C PHE A 49 -25.55 4.07 -12.17
N LEU A 50 -25.25 4.50 -10.95
CA LEU A 50 -23.95 4.30 -10.30
C LEU A 50 -24.19 4.14 -8.80
N GLU A 51 -23.74 3.00 -8.27
CA GLU A 51 -23.72 2.72 -6.83
C GLU A 51 -22.29 2.33 -6.44
N HIS A 52 -21.74 2.96 -5.41
CA HIS A 52 -20.40 2.64 -4.89
C HIS A 52 -20.39 2.75 -3.36
N LYS A 53 -19.49 2.01 -2.70
CA LYS A 53 -19.40 1.92 -1.23
C LYS A 53 -18.62 3.08 -0.58
N GLY A 54 -18.65 4.26 -1.20
CA GLY A 54 -17.89 5.42 -0.72
C GLY A 54 -16.37 5.25 -0.76
N PRO A 55 -15.63 6.22 -0.22
CA PRO A 55 -14.18 6.14 -0.07
C PRO A 55 -13.81 5.31 1.16
N TYR A 56 -12.69 4.60 1.08
CA TYR A 56 -12.06 3.98 2.25
C TYR A 56 -11.10 4.97 2.89
N PHE A 57 -11.40 5.41 4.12
CA PHE A 57 -10.57 6.36 4.84
C PHE A 57 -9.37 5.67 5.49
N PRO A 58 -8.23 6.37 5.60
CA PRO A 58 -7.10 5.84 6.36
C PRO A 58 -7.50 5.64 7.83
N PRO A 59 -6.90 4.65 8.52
CA PRO A 59 -7.14 4.44 9.94
C PRO A 59 -6.68 5.65 10.74
N GLU A 60 -7.29 5.84 11.92
CA GLU A 60 -6.92 6.92 12.84
C GLU A 60 -5.46 6.79 13.31
N TYR A 61 -4.82 7.94 13.55
CA TYR A 61 -3.46 7.99 14.06
C TYR A 61 -3.35 7.33 15.44
N GLN A 62 -2.31 6.52 15.62
CA GLN A 62 -1.99 5.88 16.89
C GLN A 62 -0.76 6.55 17.52
N PRO A 63 -0.86 6.99 18.79
CA PRO A 63 0.25 7.65 19.46
C PRO A 63 1.46 6.74 19.61
N PHE A 64 2.63 7.35 19.80
CA PHE A 64 3.85 6.61 20.05
C PHE A 64 3.78 5.80 21.36
N PRO A 65 4.43 4.62 21.40
CA PRO A 65 4.69 3.93 22.66
C PRO A 65 5.53 4.82 23.59
N ASP A 66 5.29 4.76 24.90
CA ASP A 66 5.99 5.59 25.90
C ASP A 66 7.53 5.42 25.91
N ASP A 67 8.02 4.34 25.32
CA ASP A 67 9.45 4.05 25.16
C ASP A 67 10.13 4.95 24.11
N VAL A 68 9.38 5.42 23.11
CA VAL A 68 9.92 6.20 22.00
C VAL A 68 9.72 7.68 22.27
N LYS A 69 10.79 8.46 22.26
CA LYS A 69 10.76 9.88 22.60
C LYS A 69 11.28 10.73 21.46
N PHE A 70 10.69 11.92 21.34
CA PHE A 70 11.23 12.97 20.50
C PHE A 70 12.22 13.81 21.31
N TYR A 71 13.34 14.19 20.70
CA TYR A 71 14.38 14.98 21.37
C TYR A 71 14.55 16.33 20.70
N TYR A 72 14.61 17.39 21.51
CA TYR A 72 14.96 18.72 21.07
C TYR A 72 16.15 19.24 21.86
N ASN A 73 17.23 19.59 21.17
CA ASN A 73 18.49 20.02 21.78
C ASN A 73 19.00 19.04 22.85
N GLY A 74 18.87 17.74 22.58
CA GLY A 74 19.26 16.65 23.49
C GLY A 74 18.33 16.40 24.68
N LYS A 75 17.21 17.14 24.81
CA LYS A 75 16.22 16.93 25.88
C LYS A 75 14.99 16.21 25.34
N PRO A 76 14.45 15.21 26.06
CA PRO A 76 13.21 14.55 25.66
C PRO A 76 12.04 15.53 25.79
N VAL A 77 11.23 15.62 24.74
CA VAL A 77 10.03 16.46 24.66
C VAL A 77 8.87 15.59 24.24
N LYS A 78 7.77 15.65 24.99
CA LYS A 78 6.51 15.00 24.61
C LYS A 78 5.73 15.95 23.71
N LEU A 79 5.46 15.52 22.48
CA LEU A 79 4.67 16.27 21.53
C LEU A 79 3.17 16.02 21.73
N SER A 80 2.35 16.94 21.26
CA SER A 80 0.91 16.78 21.09
C SER A 80 0.61 15.82 19.95
N LEU A 81 -0.51 15.09 20.01
CA LEU A 81 -0.90 14.10 18.98
C LEU A 81 -0.79 14.60 17.52
N PRO A 82 -1.32 15.78 17.14
CA PRO A 82 -1.19 16.25 15.76
C PRO A 82 0.25 16.60 15.38
N ALA A 83 1.02 17.22 16.28
CA ALA A 83 2.43 17.51 16.04
C ALA A 83 3.28 16.24 15.96
N GLU A 84 2.92 15.23 16.76
CA GLU A 84 3.55 13.92 16.81
C GLU A 84 3.36 13.17 15.47
N GLU A 85 2.14 13.13 14.95
CA GLU A 85 1.83 12.51 13.66
C GLU A 85 2.65 13.15 12.52
N VAL A 86 2.72 14.49 12.48
CA VAL A 86 3.51 15.18 11.45
C VAL A 86 5.00 14.94 11.62
N SER A 87 5.49 14.84 12.86
CA SER A 87 6.88 14.48 13.14
C SER A 87 7.23 13.07 12.63
N LEU A 88 6.27 12.14 12.69
CA LEU A 88 6.44 10.79 12.14
C LEU A 88 6.64 10.82 10.63
N PHE A 89 5.89 11.64 9.88
CA PHE A 89 6.05 11.73 8.42
C PHE A 89 7.49 12.12 8.04
N PHE A 90 8.07 13.08 8.77
CA PHE A 90 9.47 13.46 8.55
C PHE A 90 10.43 12.34 8.95
N ALA A 91 10.19 11.70 10.09
CA ALA A 91 11.00 10.58 10.58
C ALA A 91 11.03 9.41 9.59
N GLN A 92 9.90 9.09 8.94
CA GLN A 92 9.81 8.03 7.94
C GLN A 92 10.68 8.31 6.70
N MET A 93 10.92 9.58 6.41
CA MET A 93 11.66 10.03 5.24
C MET A 93 13.13 10.39 5.54
N LEU A 94 13.65 10.19 6.75
CA LEU A 94 15.01 10.63 7.11
C LEU A 94 16.10 10.14 6.16
N ASP A 95 16.01 8.90 5.66
CA ASP A 95 16.99 8.33 4.73
C ASP A 95 16.82 8.82 3.27
N HIS A 96 15.78 9.60 2.98
CA HIS A 96 15.47 10.03 1.62
C HIS A 96 16.20 11.34 1.28
N GLU A 97 16.65 11.48 0.03
CA GLU A 97 17.28 12.70 -0.52
C GLU A 97 16.43 14.00 -0.36
N TYR A 98 15.15 13.90 -0.01
CA TYR A 98 14.33 15.10 0.21
C TYR A 98 14.65 15.78 1.53
N THR A 99 15.08 15.04 2.56
CA THR A 99 15.33 15.60 3.91
C THR A 99 16.61 16.42 3.99
N THR A 100 17.49 16.29 3.01
CA THR A 100 18.69 17.13 2.84
C THR A 100 18.40 18.42 2.08
N LYS A 101 17.30 18.50 1.33
CA LYS A 101 16.92 19.68 0.53
C LYS A 101 16.34 20.75 1.44
N GLU A 102 16.96 21.93 1.45
CA GLU A 102 16.53 23.06 2.29
C GLU A 102 15.09 23.50 2.02
N VAL A 103 14.66 23.51 0.76
CA VAL A 103 13.29 23.87 0.38
C VAL A 103 12.26 22.95 1.04
N PHE A 104 12.53 21.65 1.06
CA PHE A 104 11.66 20.67 1.71
C PHE A 104 11.66 20.87 3.23
N ARG A 105 12.84 21.00 3.84
CA ARG A 105 13.01 21.24 5.28
C ARG A 105 12.25 22.50 5.74
N ASN A 106 12.36 23.59 4.99
CA ASN A 106 11.69 24.85 5.31
C ASN A 106 10.17 24.76 5.17
N ASN A 107 9.67 24.11 4.11
CA ASN A 107 8.24 23.90 3.93
C ASN A 107 7.67 23.00 5.03
N PHE A 108 8.34 21.87 5.30
CA PHE A 108 7.99 20.96 6.38
C PHE A 108 7.92 21.72 7.72
N PHE A 109 8.97 22.46 8.08
CA PHE A 109 9.02 23.13 9.37
C PHE A 109 7.92 24.19 9.50
N ARG A 110 7.64 24.93 8.42
CA ARG A 110 6.55 25.92 8.41
C ARG A 110 5.19 25.27 8.65
N ASP A 111 4.92 24.14 8.02
CA ASP A 111 3.61 23.47 8.14
C ASP A 111 3.51 22.70 9.46
N TRP A 112 4.58 22.06 9.92
CA TRP A 112 4.62 21.38 11.22
C TRP A 112 4.33 22.34 12.38
N ARG A 113 4.81 23.58 12.31
CA ARG A 113 4.49 24.61 13.32
C ARG A 113 3.01 24.99 13.38
N LYS A 114 2.21 24.71 12.34
CA LYS A 114 0.76 24.98 12.37
C LYS A 114 0.01 23.95 13.21
N GLU A 115 0.49 22.71 13.19
CA GLU A 115 -0.07 21.58 13.96
C GLU A 115 0.39 21.56 15.43
N MET A 116 1.41 22.35 15.76
CA MET A 116 1.90 22.49 17.14
C MET A 116 1.01 23.40 18.00
N THR A 117 0.99 23.09 19.29
CA THR A 117 0.51 23.98 20.35
C THR A 117 1.38 25.23 20.50
N LEU A 118 0.90 26.22 21.23
CA LEU A 118 1.65 27.48 21.44
C LEU A 118 2.96 27.23 22.19
N GLU A 119 2.96 26.35 23.20
CA GLU A 119 4.13 26.01 24.01
C GLU A 119 5.21 25.32 23.17
N GLU A 120 4.81 24.35 22.35
CA GLU A 120 5.72 23.64 21.43
C GLU A 120 6.32 24.59 20.39
N ARG A 121 5.53 25.51 19.85
CA ARG A 121 6.03 26.52 18.89
C ARG A 121 7.04 27.47 19.50
N GLN A 122 6.97 27.72 20.81
CA GLN A 122 7.95 28.55 21.52
C GLN A 122 9.23 27.77 21.82
N LEU A 123 9.10 26.48 22.13
CA LEU A 123 10.25 25.62 22.40
C LEU A 123 11.02 25.26 21.11
N ILE A 124 10.30 24.80 20.10
CA ILE A 124 10.85 24.27 18.84
C ILE A 124 11.00 25.41 17.84
N MET A 125 12.17 26.03 17.86
CA MET A 125 12.50 27.16 17.00
C MET A 125 13.34 26.76 15.78
N ASP A 126 14.19 25.73 15.93
CA ASP A 126 15.12 25.30 14.89
C ASP A 126 14.96 23.81 14.56
N LEU A 127 14.71 23.50 13.28
CA LEU A 127 14.64 22.11 12.82
C LEU A 127 15.96 21.35 13.02
N ASN A 128 17.10 22.03 12.96
CA ASN A 128 18.42 21.40 13.11
C ASN A 128 18.70 20.91 14.54
N LYS A 129 17.95 21.41 15.54
CA LYS A 129 18.04 20.96 16.93
C LYS A 129 17.07 19.82 17.23
N CYS A 130 16.21 19.47 16.28
CA CYS A 130 15.26 18.37 16.41
C CYS A 130 15.96 17.05 16.04
N ASP A 131 15.82 16.05 16.89
CA ASP A 131 16.31 14.70 16.63
C ASP A 131 15.12 13.75 16.45
N PHE A 132 15.05 13.16 15.25
CA PHE A 132 14.02 12.23 14.81
C PHE A 132 14.53 10.77 14.78
N GLY A 133 15.74 10.51 15.27
CA GLY A 133 16.42 9.22 15.15
C GLY A 133 15.65 8.07 15.81
N GLU A 134 15.12 8.26 17.01
CA GLU A 134 14.33 7.24 17.70
C GLU A 134 13.03 6.91 16.96
N LEU A 135 12.32 7.92 16.46
CA LEU A 135 11.10 7.75 15.68
C LEU A 135 11.38 6.95 14.41
N HIS A 136 12.49 7.27 13.74
CA HIS A 136 12.93 6.58 12.53
C HIS A 136 13.33 5.13 12.81
N ALA A 137 14.03 4.87 13.90
CA ALA A 137 14.40 3.53 14.33
C ALA A 137 13.15 2.67 14.66
N MET A 138 12.17 3.24 15.36
CA MET A 138 10.88 2.59 15.61
C MET A 138 10.17 2.26 14.30
N HIS A 139 10.12 3.20 13.36
CA HIS A 139 9.50 2.97 12.07
C HIS A 139 10.19 1.84 11.28
N LYS A 140 11.53 1.84 11.21
CA LYS A 140 12.31 0.76 10.60
C LYS A 140 11.99 -0.59 11.21
N LYS A 141 12.00 -0.69 12.55
CA LYS A 141 11.61 -1.92 13.27
C LYS A 141 10.19 -2.37 12.91
N LYS A 142 9.22 -1.44 12.84
CA LYS A 142 7.83 -1.74 12.45
C LYS A 142 7.74 -2.26 11.02
N VAL A 143 8.50 -1.69 10.09
CA VAL A 143 8.56 -2.13 8.69
C VAL A 143 9.21 -3.51 8.58
N GLU A 144 10.30 -3.77 9.32
CA GLU A 144 10.97 -5.07 9.36
C GLU A 144 10.09 -6.16 9.96
N ALA A 145 9.44 -5.88 11.10
CA ALA A 145 8.46 -6.78 11.70
C ALA A 145 7.33 -7.13 10.72
N ARG A 146 6.84 -6.13 9.96
CA ARG A 146 5.82 -6.36 8.93
C ARG A 146 6.31 -7.25 7.78
N LYS A 147 7.57 -7.12 7.39
CA LYS A 147 8.17 -7.97 6.35
C LYS A 147 8.28 -9.42 6.85
N ASN A 148 8.66 -9.60 8.11
CA ASN A 148 8.88 -10.90 8.75
C ASN A 148 7.59 -11.63 9.18
N LEU A 149 6.43 -10.98 9.15
CA LEU A 149 5.13 -11.62 9.44
C LEU A 149 4.87 -12.85 8.55
N SER A 150 4.28 -13.88 9.15
CA SER A 150 3.89 -15.10 8.44
C SER A 150 2.77 -14.83 7.42
N LYS A 151 2.54 -15.77 6.50
CA LYS A 151 1.49 -15.62 5.47
C LYS A 151 0.09 -15.55 6.08
N GLU A 152 -0.13 -16.28 7.18
CA GLU A 152 -1.42 -16.38 7.88
C GLU A 152 -1.75 -15.07 8.59
N GLU A 153 -0.80 -14.50 9.34
CA GLU A 153 -0.99 -13.22 10.05
C GLU A 153 -1.17 -12.04 9.07
N LYS A 154 -0.47 -12.06 7.93
CA LYS A 154 -0.67 -11.07 6.86
C LYS A 154 -2.10 -11.11 6.30
N LEU A 155 -2.69 -12.30 6.17
CA LEU A 155 -4.05 -12.46 5.68
C LEU A 155 -5.08 -11.96 6.70
N VAL A 156 -4.87 -12.26 7.99
CA VAL A 156 -5.74 -11.80 9.09
C VAL A 156 -5.69 -10.28 9.24
N GLY A 157 -4.51 -9.67 9.13
CA GLY A 157 -4.36 -8.21 9.19
C GLY A 157 -5.04 -7.46 8.05
N VAL A 158 -5.22 -8.09 6.88
CA VAL A 158 -6.01 -7.50 5.78
C VAL A 158 -7.51 -7.57 6.11
N LEU A 159 -7.99 -8.64 6.73
CA LEU A 159 -9.42 -8.82 7.06
C LEU A 159 -9.89 -7.96 8.23
N HIS A 160 -9.04 -7.66 9.21
CA HIS A 160 -9.39 -6.79 10.34
C HIS A 160 -9.48 -5.29 9.99
N ASN A 161 -8.98 -4.90 8.81
CA ASN A 161 -8.97 -3.51 8.35
C ASN A 161 -9.96 -3.27 7.19
N ILE A 162 -10.78 -4.25 6.78
CA ILE A 162 -11.85 -4.10 5.78
C ILE A 162 -13.19 -4.00 6.50
#